data_AF-A0A316P8C0-F1
#
_entry.id   AF-A0A316P8C0-F1
#
_cell.length_a   1.000
_cell.length_b   1.000
_cell.length_c   1.000
_cell.angle_alpha   90.00
_cell.angle_beta   90.00
_cell.angle_gamma   90.00
#
_symmetry.space_group_name_H-M   'P 1'
#
loop_
_entity.id
_entity.type
_entity.pdbx_description
1 polymer ?
#
loop_
_entity_poly.entity_id
_entity_poly.type
_entity_poly.pdbx_seq_one_letter_code
_entity_poly.pdbx_strand_id
1 'polypeptide(L)'
;MYQETNGGNATKKQDLLLFFGLLALVILARMLMNAVSSIPHGSILQIPLFIGLILVCLAIYKKRLCSYRYTLFNEEPEEGDLDQYGNQRRNPYPLGTLVFEQFSGGKGRIVDTVAPGEMQAIVTDTGTAASISVIGEDPEALQRAVKKAAVLCTGKKSGTSTLIFKRDGRYQAIAFKPSDKLVKMLEEIIAAVNAA
;
A
#
# COMPACT_ATOMS: atom_id res chain seq x y z
N MET A 1 15.81 8.72 -10.94
CA MET A 1 14.53 8.20 -10.38
C MET A 1 14.81 7.35 -9.16
N TYR A 2 14.04 7.53 -8.08
CA TYR A 2 14.19 6.75 -6.85
C TYR A 2 13.07 5.72 -6.71
N GLN A 3 13.42 4.47 -6.39
CA GLN A 3 12.46 3.38 -6.26
C GLN A 3 12.77 2.53 -5.03
N GLU A 4 11.75 2.22 -4.25
CA GLU A 4 11.85 1.27 -3.17
C GLU A 4 10.63 0.35 -3.14
N THR A 5 10.81 -0.87 -2.61
CA THR A 5 9.76 -1.89 -2.57
C THR A 5 9.46 -2.25 -1.12
N ASN A 6 8.17 -2.18 -0.77
CA ASN A 6 7.64 -2.59 0.51
C ASN A 6 6.86 -3.90 0.41
N GLY A 7 7.36 -4.94 1.07
CA GLY A 7 6.86 -6.30 0.89
C GLY A 7 7.55 -6.95 -0.30
N GLY A 8 8.06 -8.15 -0.11
CA GLY A 8 8.98 -8.79 -1.07
C GLY A 8 9.85 -9.84 -0.40
N ASN A 9 10.07 -9.70 0.91
CA ASN A 9 10.61 -10.77 1.73
C ASN A 9 9.45 -11.48 2.42
N ALA A 10 8.79 -12.38 1.70
CA ALA A 10 8.17 -13.52 2.34
C ALA A 10 9.28 -14.23 3.14
N THR A 11 9.40 -13.88 4.42
CA THR A 11 10.38 -14.54 5.27
C THR A 11 9.95 -15.99 5.37
N LYS A 12 10.88 -16.94 5.18
CA LYS A 12 10.60 -18.39 5.28
C LYS A 12 9.75 -18.75 6.52
N LYS A 13 9.92 -18.00 7.62
CA LYS A 13 9.13 -18.10 8.85
C LYS A 13 7.65 -17.74 8.69
N GLN A 14 7.32 -16.66 7.98
CA GLN A 14 5.94 -16.32 7.67
C GLN A 14 5.34 -17.36 6.72
N ASP A 15 6.09 -17.86 5.73
CA ASP A 15 5.62 -18.91 4.81
C ASP A 15 5.26 -20.18 5.55
N LEU A 16 6.12 -20.58 6.48
CA LEU A 16 5.90 -21.70 7.36
C LEU A 16 4.69 -21.49 8.30
N LEU A 17 4.57 -20.31 8.91
CA LEU A 17 3.43 -19.98 9.78
C LEU A 17 2.10 -20.04 9.03
N LEU A 18 2.08 -19.56 7.78
CA LEU A 18 0.88 -19.58 6.95
C LEU A 18 0.52 -21.01 6.52
N PHE A 19 1.53 -21.83 6.22
CA PHE A 19 1.32 -23.24 5.91
C PHE A 19 0.68 -23.97 7.11
N PHE A 20 1.23 -23.79 8.31
CA PHE A 20 0.64 -24.35 9.53
C PHE A 20 -0.74 -23.76 9.84
N GLY A 21 -0.94 -22.46 9.60
CA GLY A 21 -2.25 -21.82 9.76
C GLY A 21 -3.30 -22.36 8.80
N LEU A 22 -2.94 -22.58 7.53
CA LEU A 22 -3.82 -23.19 6.53
C LEU A 22 -4.13 -24.64 6.87
N LEU A 23 -3.12 -25.41 7.32
CA LEU A 23 -3.31 -26.78 7.77
C LEU A 23 -4.27 -26.86 8.96
N ALA A 24 -4.08 -26.00 9.97
CA ALA A 24 -4.98 -25.89 11.11
C ALA A 24 -6.40 -25.49 10.68
N LEU A 25 -6.53 -24.56 9.73
CA LEU A 25 -7.82 -24.13 9.18
C LEU A 25 -8.55 -25.29 8.48
N VAL A 26 -7.84 -26.11 7.70
CA VAL A 26 -8.40 -27.30 7.04
C VAL A 26 -8.84 -28.34 8.06
N ILE A 27 -8.04 -28.59 9.10
CA ILE A 27 -8.40 -29.50 10.20
C ILE A 27 -9.65 -29.00 10.93
N LEU A 28 -9.69 -27.71 11.26
CA LEU A 28 -10.83 -27.08 11.94
C LEU A 28 -12.09 -27.13 11.06
N ALA A 29 -11.96 -26.85 9.76
CA ALA A 29 -13.05 -26.98 8.80
C ALA A 29 -13.57 -28.42 8.73
N ARG A 30 -12.69 -29.42 8.75
CA ARG A 30 -13.07 -30.84 8.80
C ARG A 30 -13.82 -31.19 10.09
N MET A 31 -13.36 -30.70 11.23
CA MET A 31 -14.06 -30.89 12.51
C MET A 31 -15.45 -30.25 12.50
N LEU A 32 -15.57 -29.02 11.97
CA LEU A 32 -16.85 -28.33 11.83
C LEU A 32 -17.80 -29.05 10.86
N MET A 33 -17.30 -29.50 9.70
CA MET A 33 -18.10 -30.26 8.72
C MET A 33 -18.61 -31.58 9.31
N ASN A 34 -17.79 -32.27 10.10
CA ASN A 34 -18.20 -33.50 10.81
C ASN A 34 -19.27 -33.19 11.89
N ALA A 35 -19.12 -32.10 12.64
CA ALA A 35 -20.09 -31.69 13.65
C ALA A 35 -21.43 -31.21 13.05
N VAL A 36 -21.41 -30.59 11.87
CA VAL A 36 -22.64 -30.18 11.16
C VAL A 36 -23.31 -31.38 10.49
N SER A 37 -22.55 -32.41 10.10
CA SER A 37 -23.09 -33.61 9.46
C SER A 37 -23.97 -34.47 10.37
N SER A 38 -23.88 -34.30 11.69
CA SER A 38 -24.75 -34.97 12.66
C SER A 38 -26.12 -34.29 12.86
N ILE A 39 -26.35 -33.14 12.19
CA ILE A 39 -27.60 -32.39 12.25
C ILE A 39 -28.51 -32.78 11.06
N PRO A 40 -29.83 -32.91 11.25
CA PRO A 40 -30.77 -33.08 10.13
C PRO A 40 -30.63 -31.93 9.12
N HIS A 41 -30.53 -32.25 7.83
CA HIS A 41 -30.19 -31.31 6.73
C HIS A 41 -28.77 -30.70 6.77
N GLY A 42 -27.84 -31.29 7.52
CA GLY A 42 -26.46 -30.82 7.66
C GLY A 42 -25.69 -30.63 6.34
N SER A 43 -26.02 -31.40 5.29
CA SER A 43 -25.42 -31.25 3.95
C SER A 43 -25.66 -29.87 3.32
N ILE A 44 -26.79 -29.22 3.62
CA ILE A 44 -27.09 -27.87 3.09
C ILE A 44 -26.24 -26.82 3.80
N LEU A 45 -25.98 -26.99 5.10
CA LEU A 45 -25.12 -26.10 5.89
C LEU A 45 -23.62 -26.24 5.58
N GLN A 46 -23.19 -27.35 4.96
CA GLN A 46 -21.79 -27.53 4.55
C GLN A 46 -21.38 -26.61 3.39
N ILE A 47 -22.31 -26.29 2.48
CA ILE A 47 -22.07 -25.42 1.32
C ILE A 47 -21.63 -24.00 1.75
N PRO A 48 -22.38 -23.25 2.58
CA PRO A 48 -21.95 -21.92 3.01
C PRO A 48 -20.67 -21.96 3.85
N LEU A 49 -20.44 -23.01 4.63
CA LEU A 49 -19.22 -23.19 5.43
C LEU A 49 -17.98 -23.35 4.51
N PHE A 50 -18.12 -24.12 3.43
CA PHE A 50 -17.08 -24.30 2.42
C PHE A 50 -16.80 -23.02 1.62
N ILE A 51 -17.86 -22.30 1.22
CA ILE A 51 -17.71 -20.99 0.57
C ILE A 51 -16.98 -20.00 1.49
N GLY A 52 -17.34 -19.98 2.79
CA GLY A 52 -16.65 -19.17 3.79
C GLY A 52 -15.16 -19.50 3.90
N LEU A 53 -14.81 -20.79 3.87
CA LEU A 53 -13.42 -21.25 3.87
C LEU A 53 -12.65 -20.73 2.64
N ILE A 54 -13.23 -20.84 1.45
CA ILE A 54 -12.63 -20.33 0.20
C ILE A 54 -12.40 -18.82 0.30
N LEU A 55 -13.38 -18.06 0.79
CA LEU A 55 -13.26 -16.61 0.94
C LEU A 55 -12.15 -16.22 1.93
N VAL A 56 -12.01 -16.96 3.05
CA VAL A 56 -10.92 -16.76 4.00
C VAL A 56 -9.57 -17.05 3.36
N CYS A 57 -9.44 -18.16 2.64
CA CYS A 57 -8.22 -18.52 1.91
C CYS A 57 -7.86 -17.44 0.87
N LEU A 58 -8.82 -16.95 0.10
CA LEU A 58 -8.64 -15.86 -0.87
C LEU A 58 -8.24 -14.54 -0.19
N ALA A 59 -8.84 -14.21 0.95
CA ALA A 59 -8.49 -13.01 1.71
C ALA A 59 -7.05 -13.09 2.23
N ILE A 60 -6.62 -14.24 2.75
CA ILE A 60 -5.24 -14.49 3.18
C ILE A 60 -4.27 -14.41 2.01
N TYR A 61 -4.61 -15.06 0.89
CA TYR A 61 -3.83 -15.04 -0.35
C TYR A 61 -3.61 -13.61 -0.85
N LYS A 62 -4.70 -12.82 -0.96
CA LYS A 62 -4.66 -11.42 -1.42
C LYS A 62 -3.86 -10.53 -0.46
N LYS A 63 -4.03 -10.68 0.85
CA LYS A 63 -3.34 -9.84 1.84
C LYS A 63 -1.82 -10.10 1.90
N ARG A 64 -1.37 -11.28 1.44
CA ARG A 64 0.01 -11.73 1.58
C ARG A 64 0.88 -11.51 0.34
N LEU A 65 0.33 -11.73 -0.85
CA LEU A 65 1.10 -11.66 -2.10
C LEU A 65 1.16 -10.25 -2.69
N CYS A 66 0.46 -9.29 -2.09
CA CYS A 66 0.57 -7.90 -2.47
C CYS A 66 1.87 -7.33 -1.93
N SER A 67 2.87 -7.11 -2.77
CA SER A 67 3.94 -6.15 -2.48
C SER A 67 3.59 -4.79 -3.05
N TYR A 68 4.17 -3.75 -2.48
CA TYR A 68 4.02 -2.39 -2.97
C TYR A 68 5.36 -1.85 -3.40
N ARG A 69 5.36 -1.05 -4.45
CA ARG A 69 6.54 -0.35 -4.93
C ARG A 69 6.21 1.13 -5.00
N TYR A 70 7.10 1.94 -4.44
CA TYR A 70 6.99 3.38 -4.44
C TYR A 70 8.06 3.91 -5.37
N THR A 71 7.65 4.64 -6.39
CA THR A 71 8.54 5.20 -7.40
C THR A 71 8.40 6.71 -7.38
N LEU A 72 9.47 7.41 -7.03
CA LEU A 72 9.54 8.87 -7.04
C LEU A 72 10.37 9.32 -8.24
N PHE A 73 9.76 10.12 -9.12
CA PHE A 73 10.44 10.70 -10.27
C PHE A 73 11.20 11.96 -9.84
N ASN A 74 12.38 11.80 -9.24
CA ASN A 74 13.17 12.92 -8.69
C ASN A 74 14.18 13.55 -9.67
N GLU A 75 14.53 12.86 -10.75
CA GLU A 75 15.57 13.25 -11.71
C GLU A 75 15.10 12.97 -13.13
N GLU A 76 15.53 13.79 -14.08
CA GLU A 76 15.37 13.50 -15.51
C GLU A 76 16.34 12.40 -15.94
N PRO A 77 15.97 11.54 -16.90
CA PRO A 77 16.89 10.58 -17.48
C PRO A 77 18.08 11.31 -18.11
N GLU A 78 19.30 10.80 -17.93
CA GLU A 78 20.50 11.41 -18.50
C GLU A 78 20.38 11.52 -20.03
N GLU A 79 20.92 12.61 -20.59
CA GLU A 79 21.02 12.76 -22.05
C GLU A 79 21.83 11.59 -22.63
N GLY A 80 21.21 10.79 -23.49
CA GLY A 80 21.78 9.55 -24.02
C GLY A 80 21.26 8.25 -23.39
N ASP A 81 20.44 8.29 -22.33
CA ASP A 81 19.68 7.11 -21.88
C ASP A 81 18.56 6.83 -22.91
N LEU A 82 18.83 5.89 -23.82
CA LEU A 82 17.89 5.52 -24.88
C LEU A 82 16.92 4.45 -24.39
N ASP A 83 15.66 4.57 -24.78
CA ASP A 83 14.67 3.52 -24.58
C ASP A 83 14.94 2.31 -25.49
N GLN A 84 14.14 1.25 -25.32
CA GLN A 84 14.22 0.02 -26.12
C GLN A 84 14.02 0.22 -27.64
N TYR A 85 13.61 1.42 -28.06
CA TYR A 85 13.39 1.82 -29.45
C TYR A 85 14.44 2.82 -29.95
N GLY A 86 15.46 3.14 -29.15
CA GLY A 86 16.53 4.06 -29.51
C GLY A 86 16.16 5.54 -29.39
N ASN A 87 15.04 5.87 -28.74
CA ASN A 87 14.66 7.27 -28.49
C ASN A 87 15.17 7.73 -27.13
N GLN A 88 15.41 9.04 -26.97
CA GLN A 88 15.72 9.60 -25.66
C GLN A 88 14.60 9.25 -24.68
N ARG A 89 14.97 8.56 -23.61
CA ARG A 89 14.04 8.17 -22.57
C ARG A 89 13.48 9.42 -21.92
N ARG A 90 12.15 9.48 -21.81
CA ARG A 90 11.44 10.55 -21.10
C ARG A 90 10.71 9.96 -19.90
N ASN A 91 10.67 10.71 -18.81
CA ASN A 91 9.84 10.34 -17.68
C ASN A 91 8.35 10.37 -18.10
N PRO A 92 7.57 9.32 -17.79
CA PRO A 92 6.14 9.30 -18.10
C PRO A 92 5.33 10.26 -17.22
N TYR A 93 5.92 10.75 -16.13
CA TYR A 93 5.30 11.68 -15.18
C TYR A 93 6.21 12.89 -14.93
N PRO A 94 5.64 14.04 -14.51
CA PRO A 94 6.40 15.19 -14.07
C PRO A 94 7.35 14.87 -12.91
N LEU A 95 8.43 15.64 -12.79
CA LEU A 95 9.34 15.56 -11.65
C LEU A 95 8.60 15.80 -10.33
N GLY A 96 8.99 15.06 -9.29
CA GLY A 96 8.33 15.04 -7.98
C GLY A 96 7.09 14.16 -7.90
N THR A 97 6.66 13.52 -8.99
CA THR A 97 5.51 12.60 -8.96
C THR A 97 5.84 11.32 -8.20
N LEU A 98 4.98 10.94 -7.25
CA LEU A 98 5.07 9.69 -6.52
C LEU A 98 4.04 8.68 -7.07
N VAL A 99 4.53 7.54 -7.56
CA VAL A 99 3.70 6.45 -8.10
C VAL A 99 3.67 5.29 -7.12
N PHE A 100 2.47 4.78 -6.86
CA PHE A 100 2.24 3.60 -6.03
C PHE A 100 1.82 2.43 -6.91
N GLU A 101 2.65 1.39 -6.95
CA GLU A 101 2.34 0.15 -7.65
C GLU A 101 2.08 -0.98 -6.64
N GLN A 102 1.06 -1.78 -6.91
CA GLN A 102 0.80 -3.03 -6.20
C GLN A 102 1.15 -4.20 -7.11
N PHE A 103 1.97 -5.10 -6.60
CA PHE A 103 2.38 -6.32 -7.26
C PHE A 103 1.62 -7.49 -6.67
N SER A 104 0.99 -8.30 -7.52
CA SER A 104 0.41 -9.59 -7.11
C SER A 104 0.90 -10.67 -8.07
N GLY A 105 1.62 -11.67 -7.56
CA GLY A 105 2.14 -12.76 -8.38
C GLY A 105 3.07 -12.30 -9.51
N GLY A 106 3.86 -11.24 -9.29
CA GLY A 106 4.82 -10.70 -10.27
C GLY A 106 4.25 -9.70 -11.29
N LYS A 107 2.93 -9.52 -11.35
CA LYS A 107 2.31 -8.46 -12.17
C LYS A 107 2.09 -7.21 -11.32
N GLY A 108 2.74 -6.12 -11.71
CA GLY A 108 2.55 -4.79 -11.12
C GLY A 108 1.36 -4.07 -11.75
N ARG A 109 0.54 -3.44 -10.92
CA ARG A 109 -0.53 -2.52 -11.31
C ARG A 109 -0.33 -1.20 -10.57
N ILE A 110 -0.35 -0.09 -11.30
CA ILE A 110 -0.42 1.25 -10.68
C ILE A 110 -1.77 1.37 -9.97
N VAL A 111 -1.73 1.63 -8.66
CA VAL A 111 -2.91 1.79 -7.81
C VAL A 111 -3.24 3.25 -7.63
N ASP A 112 -2.23 4.10 -7.47
CA ASP A 112 -2.38 5.55 -7.40
C ASP A 112 -1.12 6.26 -7.89
N THR A 113 -1.26 7.53 -8.22
CA THR A 113 -0.17 8.42 -8.64
C THR A 113 -0.46 9.78 -8.07
N VAL A 114 0.47 10.38 -7.33
CA VAL A 114 0.31 11.68 -6.69
C VAL A 114 1.30 12.65 -7.33
N ALA A 115 0.77 13.66 -8.02
CA ALA A 115 1.58 14.69 -8.65
C ALA A 115 2.16 15.64 -7.59
N PRO A 116 3.32 16.30 -7.85
CA PRO A 116 3.96 17.18 -6.87
C PRO A 116 3.03 18.27 -6.36
N GLY A 117 2.30 18.95 -7.26
CA GLY A 117 1.35 20.02 -6.90
C GLY A 117 0.13 19.55 -6.11
N GLU A 118 -0.14 18.24 -6.04
CA GLU A 118 -1.20 17.70 -5.20
C GLU A 118 -0.73 17.49 -3.76
N MET A 119 0.58 17.34 -3.51
CA MET A 119 1.11 16.97 -2.20
C MET A 119 0.93 18.10 -1.20
N GLN A 120 0.46 17.77 0.01
CA GLN A 120 0.16 18.76 1.05
C GLN A 120 1.01 18.54 2.30
N ALA A 121 1.13 17.28 2.75
CA ALA A 121 1.89 16.95 3.96
C ALA A 121 2.26 15.47 3.99
N ILE A 122 3.30 15.13 4.75
CA ILE A 122 3.60 13.75 5.16
C ILE A 122 3.62 13.67 6.69
N VAL A 123 2.98 12.65 7.25
CA VAL A 123 2.87 12.45 8.71
C VAL A 123 3.50 11.11 9.08
N THR A 124 4.50 11.10 9.97
CA THR A 124 5.20 9.88 10.41
C THR A 124 4.65 9.34 11.74
N ASP A 125 4.60 8.01 11.89
CA ASP A 125 4.08 7.31 13.09
C ASP A 125 5.12 7.23 14.23
N THR A 126 6.31 7.83 14.08
CA THR A 126 7.30 7.94 15.14
C THR A 126 6.90 8.99 16.17
N GLY A 127 5.90 8.64 16.99
CA GLY A 127 5.83 9.07 18.38
C GLY A 127 6.00 10.56 18.63
N THR A 128 5.44 11.42 17.79
CA THR A 128 5.03 12.77 18.16
C THR A 128 4.19 13.30 17.01
N ALA A 129 3.00 13.79 17.31
CA ALA A 129 2.38 14.82 16.50
C ALA A 129 3.19 16.13 16.59
N ALA A 130 4.53 16.06 16.52
CA ALA A 130 5.42 17.20 16.49
C ALA A 130 5.43 17.65 15.03
N SER A 131 4.69 18.74 14.83
CA SER A 131 4.47 19.41 13.57
C SER A 131 3.97 18.49 12.46
N ILE A 132 2.64 18.35 12.37
CA ILE A 132 2.07 18.67 11.07
C ILE A 132 2.55 20.10 10.83
N SER A 133 3.65 20.29 10.10
CA SER A 133 4.05 21.57 9.54
C SER A 133 3.02 21.86 8.47
N VAL A 134 1.82 22.24 8.91
CA VAL A 134 0.68 22.56 8.06
C VAL A 134 1.07 23.83 7.31
N ILE A 135 1.33 23.69 6.03
CA ILE A 135 1.19 24.80 5.10
C ILE A 135 -0.05 24.45 4.27
N GLY A 136 -1.20 25.04 4.63
CA GLY A 136 -2.49 24.78 3.97
C GLY A 136 -3.74 25.06 4.83
N GLU A 137 -4.81 25.54 4.19
CA GLU A 137 -5.93 26.31 4.78
C GLU A 137 -6.98 25.57 5.65
N ASP A 138 -6.98 24.23 5.78
CA ASP A 138 -8.03 23.52 6.55
C ASP A 138 -7.51 22.33 7.40
N PRO A 139 -7.26 22.54 8.70
CA PRO A 139 -6.77 21.51 9.60
C PRO A 139 -7.80 20.39 9.89
N GLU A 140 -9.11 20.67 9.81
CA GLU A 140 -10.14 19.66 10.04
C GLU A 140 -10.27 18.70 8.86
N ALA A 141 -10.20 19.22 7.64
CA ALA A 141 -10.20 18.40 6.44
C ALA A 141 -8.95 17.49 6.36
N LEU A 142 -7.78 18.02 6.73
CA LEU A 142 -6.55 17.24 6.84
C LEU A 142 -6.67 16.12 7.89
N GLN A 143 -7.21 16.42 9.08
CA GLN A 143 -7.42 15.41 10.11
C GLN A 143 -8.41 14.31 9.65
N ARG A 144 -9.47 14.69 8.93
CA ARG A 144 -10.45 13.74 8.37
C ARG A 144 -9.80 12.82 7.32
N ALA A 145 -8.92 13.35 6.49
CA ALA A 145 -8.19 12.57 5.50
C ALA A 145 -7.29 11.52 6.17
N VAL A 146 -6.54 11.89 7.22
CA VAL A 146 -5.70 10.95 7.99
C VAL A 146 -6.51 9.79 8.57
N LYS A 147 -7.73 10.05 9.06
CA LYS A 147 -8.63 9.00 9.58
C LYS A 147 -9.11 7.99 8.51
N LYS A 148 -9.08 8.36 7.23
CA LYS A 148 -9.60 7.56 6.10
C LYS A 148 -8.54 7.23 5.04
N ALA A 149 -7.29 7.03 5.46
CA ALA A 149 -6.20 6.76 4.52
C ALA A 149 -6.33 5.39 3.81
N ALA A 150 -6.10 5.39 2.49
CA ALA A 150 -5.86 4.16 1.74
C ALA A 150 -4.55 3.52 2.21
N VAL A 151 -4.51 2.20 2.43
CA VAL A 151 -3.32 1.52 2.97
C VAL A 151 -2.59 0.82 1.83
N LEU A 152 -1.47 1.40 1.39
CA LEU A 152 -0.64 0.91 0.29
C LEU A 152 0.71 0.38 0.80
N CYS A 153 0.67 -0.48 1.81
CA CYS A 153 1.85 -1.15 2.36
C CYS A 153 1.51 -2.53 2.91
N THR A 154 2.55 -3.31 3.21
CA THR A 154 2.42 -4.61 3.88
C THR A 154 2.83 -4.58 5.35
N GLY A 155 2.37 -5.59 6.09
CA GLY A 155 2.74 -5.80 7.50
C GLY A 155 1.90 -5.00 8.49
N LYS A 156 2.42 -4.85 9.72
CA LYS A 156 1.75 -4.10 10.81
C LYS A 156 1.61 -2.62 10.45
N LYS A 157 0.57 -1.96 10.97
CA LYS A 157 0.37 -0.50 10.78
C LYS A 157 1.42 0.36 11.48
N SER A 158 2.10 -0.17 12.50
CA SER A 158 3.19 0.53 13.18
C SER A 158 4.32 0.88 12.22
N GLY A 159 4.79 2.13 12.28
CA GLY A 159 5.85 2.66 11.42
C GLY A 159 5.36 2.94 9.99
N THR A 160 4.08 3.27 9.83
CA THR A 160 3.56 3.80 8.57
C THR A 160 3.71 5.32 8.55
N SER A 161 3.94 5.88 7.37
CA SER A 161 3.80 7.31 7.13
C SER A 161 2.55 7.54 6.29
N THR A 162 1.88 8.67 6.51
CA THR A 162 0.67 9.05 5.78
C THR A 162 0.98 10.26 4.90
N LEU A 163 0.96 10.09 3.58
CA LEU A 163 0.98 11.19 2.62
C LEU A 163 -0.44 11.73 2.49
N ILE A 164 -0.59 13.04 2.67
CA ILE A 164 -1.84 13.78 2.49
C ILE A 164 -1.69 14.62 1.23
N PHE A 165 -2.69 14.57 0.36
CA PHE A 165 -2.71 15.27 -0.92
C PHE A 165 -4.11 15.80 -1.25
N LYS A 166 -4.18 16.82 -2.10
CA LYS A 166 -5.42 17.44 -2.56
C LYS A 166 -5.57 17.23 -4.06
N ARG A 167 -6.64 16.54 -4.45
CA ARG A 167 -6.99 16.26 -5.85
C ARG A 167 -8.44 16.64 -6.08
N ASP A 168 -8.72 17.38 -7.15
CA ASP A 168 -10.07 17.87 -7.49
C ASP A 168 -10.76 18.58 -6.32
N GLY A 169 -10.00 19.39 -5.57
CA GLY A 169 -10.49 20.13 -4.40
C GLY A 169 -10.73 19.28 -3.14
N ARG A 170 -10.45 17.97 -3.17
CA ARG A 170 -10.68 17.04 -2.05
C ARG A 170 -9.38 16.55 -1.45
N TYR A 171 -9.31 16.56 -0.12
CA TYR A 171 -8.21 15.93 0.61
C TYR A 171 -8.34 14.41 0.61
N GLN A 172 -7.23 13.75 0.33
CA GLN A 172 -7.07 12.30 0.33
C GLN A 172 -5.79 11.94 1.08
N ALA A 173 -5.70 10.69 1.53
CA ALA A 173 -4.54 10.23 2.29
C ALA A 173 -4.16 8.80 1.89
N ILE A 174 -2.86 8.56 1.80
CA ILE A 174 -2.27 7.24 1.58
C ILE A 174 -1.33 6.93 2.74
N ALA A 175 -1.63 5.87 3.48
CA ALA A 175 -0.75 5.29 4.48
C ALA A 175 0.15 4.24 3.81
N PHE A 176 1.46 4.42 3.93
CA PHE A 176 2.48 3.58 3.32
C PHE A 176 3.71 3.48 4.24
N LYS A 177 4.77 2.80 3.81
CA LYS A 177 5.98 2.58 4.63
C LYS A 177 7.23 3.04 3.89
N PRO A 178 7.43 4.36 3.76
CA PRO A 178 8.62 4.90 3.13
C PRO A 178 9.88 4.63 3.97
N SER A 179 11.05 4.58 3.33
CA SER A 179 12.30 4.80 4.05
C SER A 179 12.47 6.26 4.47
N ASP A 180 13.33 6.52 5.47
CA ASP A 180 13.65 7.90 5.89
C ASP A 180 14.19 8.75 4.73
N LYS A 181 14.88 8.13 3.77
CA LYS A 181 15.34 8.80 2.54
C LYS A 181 14.15 9.27 1.69
N LEU A 182 13.16 8.41 1.48
CA LEU A 182 11.96 8.77 0.73
C LEU A 182 11.14 9.85 1.45
N VAL A 183 11.04 9.80 2.78
CA VAL A 183 10.38 10.85 3.57
C VAL A 183 11.03 12.21 3.31
N LYS A 184 12.36 12.31 3.43
CA LYS A 184 13.09 13.57 3.22
C LYS A 184 12.87 14.15 1.81
N MET A 185 12.94 13.31 0.77
CA MET A 185 12.69 13.76 -0.60
C MET A 185 11.26 14.29 -0.79
N LEU A 186 10.27 13.68 -0.13
CA LEU A 186 8.88 14.14 -0.18
C LEU A 186 8.71 15.47 0.58
N GLU A 187 9.36 15.65 1.73
CA GLU A 187 9.38 16.91 2.48
C GLU A 187 9.96 18.05 1.63
N GLU A 188 11.06 17.82 0.91
CA GLU A 188 11.67 18.79 -0.01
C GLU A 188 10.71 19.19 -1.15
N ILE A 189 10.02 18.22 -1.75
CA ILE A 189 9.04 18.48 -2.82
C ILE A 189 7.86 19.30 -2.29
N ILE A 190 7.30 18.92 -1.13
CA ILE A 190 6.19 19.63 -0.50
C ILE A 190 6.60 21.07 -0.16
N ALA A 191 7.80 21.27 0.38
CA ALA A 191 8.32 22.60 0.68
C ALA A 191 8.49 23.45 -0.58
N ALA A 192 9.01 22.88 -1.68
CA ALA A 192 9.17 23.58 -2.95
C ALA A 192 7.83 23.98 -3.57
N VAL A 193 6.81 23.12 -3.50
CA VAL A 193 5.46 23.41 -4.00
C VAL A 193 4.79 24.52 -3.21
N ASN A 194 4.97 24.53 -1.89
CA ASN A 194 4.39 25.56 -1.02
C ASN A 194 5.08 26.93 -1.11
N ALA A 195 6.30 26.98 -1.66
CA ALA A 195 7.05 28.21 -1.85
C ALA A 195 6.78 28.89 -3.21
N ALA A 196 6.07 28.22 -4.12
CA ALA A 196 5.74 28.68 -5.47
C ALA A 196 4.34 29.32 -5.54
#